data_AF-A0A4S2DQQ8-F1
#
_entry.id   AF-A0A4S2DQQ8-F1
#
_cell.length_a   1.000
_cell.length_b   1.000
_cell.length_c   1.000
_cell.angle_alpha   90.00
_cell.angle_beta   90.00
_cell.angle_gamma   90.00
#
_symmetry.space_group_name_H-M   'P 1'
#
loop_
_entity.id
_entity.type
_entity.pdbx_description
1 polymer ?
#
loop_
_entity_poly.entity_id
_entity_poly.type
_entity_poly.pdbx_seq_one_letter_code
_entity_poly.pdbx_strand_id
1 'polypeptide(L)'
;MEKYNELNTLNIPYLSSSEKEVSNFRLKDESLILSFKDFNLKTVKNVSVYLKNIKTRELLFAPSKASNNSLVINLKDLNKLCTDYEYSIVISLENELNKILYFPVNKSINLSQELFTNSSSDNLKWYLRLTNNGKLRLSTIVVFPNKNS
;
A
#
# COMPACT_ATOMS: atom_id res chain seq x y z
N MET A 1 -15.30 14.55 22.83
CA MET A 1 -14.26 14.76 21.81
C MET A 1 -12.95 14.15 22.32
N GLU A 2 -12.94 12.83 22.57
CA GLU A 2 -11.94 12.18 23.43
C GLU A 2 -11.39 10.88 22.83
N LYS A 3 -11.11 10.87 21.52
CA LYS A 3 -10.49 9.69 20.86
C LYS A 3 -9.29 10.01 19.97
N TYR A 4 -8.77 11.23 20.01
CA TYR A 4 -7.64 11.64 19.16
C TYR A 4 -6.29 11.74 19.90
N ASN A 5 -6.24 11.52 21.22
CA ASN A 5 -5.01 11.68 22.01
C ASN A 5 -4.30 10.37 22.41
N GLU A 6 -4.80 9.20 22.02
CA GLU A 6 -4.14 7.92 22.35
C GLU A 6 -3.06 7.48 21.34
N LEU A 7 -2.83 8.23 20.27
CA LEU A 7 -1.74 7.92 19.33
C LEU A 7 -0.37 8.43 19.78
N ASN A 8 -0.30 9.26 20.83
CA ASN A 8 0.94 9.83 21.35
C ASN A 8 1.51 9.11 22.59
N THR A 9 0.87 8.04 23.08
CA THR A 9 1.34 7.28 24.26
C THR A 9 1.73 5.84 23.98
N LEU A 10 1.81 5.46 22.70
CA LEU A 10 2.52 4.23 22.30
C LEU A 10 4.03 4.50 22.36
N ASN A 11 4.58 4.55 23.57
CA ASN A 11 5.98 4.28 23.87
C ASN A 11 6.27 2.81 23.50
N ILE A 12 6.22 2.49 22.21
CA ILE A 12 6.63 1.19 21.70
C ILE A 12 8.15 1.24 21.67
N PRO A 13 8.84 0.42 22.47
CA PRO A 13 10.29 0.31 22.38
C PRO A 13 10.63 -0.04 20.92
N TYR A 14 11.47 0.77 20.29
CA TYR A 14 12.06 0.50 18.96
C TYR A 14 11.08 0.49 17.77
N LEU A 15 10.44 1.63 17.47
CA LEU A 15 9.87 1.86 16.13
C LEU A 15 11.02 1.94 15.11
N SER A 16 11.28 0.83 14.43
CA SER A 16 12.25 0.77 13.33
C SER A 16 11.52 0.76 11.99
N SER A 17 12.19 1.25 10.95
CA SER A 17 11.68 1.17 9.60
C SER A 17 12.70 0.61 8.64
N SER A 18 12.27 -0.24 7.71
CA SER A 18 13.15 -0.77 6.66
C SER A 18 12.42 -0.99 5.35
N GLU A 19 13.16 -1.03 4.26
CA GLU A 19 12.63 -1.42 2.97
C GLU A 19 12.61 -2.96 2.86
N LYS A 20 11.55 -3.53 2.30
CA LYS A 20 11.43 -4.97 2.05
C LYS A 20 11.20 -5.25 0.59
N GLU A 21 12.01 -6.17 0.06
CA GLU A 21 11.96 -6.52 -1.35
C GLU A 21 10.73 -7.38 -1.67
N VAL A 22 9.93 -6.91 -2.63
CA VAL A 22 8.86 -7.70 -3.25
C VAL A 22 9.43 -8.41 -4.47
N SER A 23 9.19 -9.72 -4.55
CA SER A 23 9.55 -10.53 -5.72
C SER A 23 8.55 -10.34 -6.87
N ASN A 24 7.29 -10.04 -6.54
CA ASN A 24 6.26 -9.77 -7.52
C ASN A 24 5.17 -8.86 -6.92
N PHE A 25 4.49 -8.11 -7.78
CA PHE A 25 3.31 -7.35 -7.42
C PHE A 25 2.29 -7.42 -8.55
N ARG A 26 1.00 -7.43 -8.20
CA ARG A 26 -0.10 -7.45 -9.16
C ARG A 26 -1.19 -6.51 -8.70
N LEU A 27 -1.61 -5.64 -9.60
CA LEU A 27 -2.82 -4.84 -9.45
C LEU A 27 -3.91 -5.48 -10.29
N LYS A 28 -5.04 -5.86 -9.68
CA LYS A 28 -6.17 -6.46 -10.37
C LYS A 28 -7.47 -6.11 -9.64
N ASP A 29 -8.43 -5.58 -10.38
CA ASP A 29 -9.72 -5.15 -9.87
C ASP A 29 -9.51 -4.20 -8.67
N GLU A 30 -10.13 -4.47 -7.53
CA GLU A 30 -9.98 -3.68 -6.30
C GLU A 30 -8.91 -4.22 -5.36
N SER A 31 -7.84 -4.82 -5.91
CA SER A 31 -6.83 -5.50 -5.09
C SER A 31 -5.41 -5.28 -5.59
N LEU A 32 -4.54 -4.98 -4.63
CA LEU A 32 -3.09 -5.01 -4.81
C LEU A 32 -2.51 -6.20 -4.06
N ILE A 33 -1.84 -7.08 -4.79
CA ILE A 33 -1.17 -8.26 -4.25
C ILE A 33 0.32 -8.00 -4.27
N LEU A 34 0.97 -8.15 -3.11
CA LEU A 34 2.43 -8.11 -2.95
C LEU A 34 2.93 -9.50 -2.56
N SER A 35 3.95 -9.99 -3.25
CA SER A 35 4.66 -11.22 -2.92
C SER A 35 6.08 -10.89 -2.51
N PHE A 36 6.52 -11.40 -1.37
CA PHE A 36 7.84 -11.18 -0.80
C PHE A 36 8.75 -12.38 -1.06
N LYS A 37 10.04 -12.12 -1.24
CA LYS A 37 11.04 -13.16 -1.51
C LYS A 37 11.37 -13.97 -0.25
N ASP A 38 11.81 -13.28 0.80
CA ASP A 38 12.38 -13.88 2.01
C ASP A 38 11.65 -13.39 3.27
N PHE A 39 10.32 -13.29 3.21
CA PHE A 39 9.54 -12.75 4.30
C PHE A 39 8.24 -13.55 4.52
N ASN A 40 8.10 -14.11 5.72
CA ASN A 40 6.91 -14.86 6.14
C ASN A 40 6.08 -13.99 7.08
N LEU A 41 4.94 -13.49 6.62
CA LEU A 41 4.02 -12.65 7.39
C LEU A 41 3.27 -13.44 8.46
N LYS A 42 3.17 -14.77 8.39
CA LYS A 42 2.51 -15.59 9.42
C LYS A 42 3.27 -15.66 10.74
N THR A 43 4.56 -15.32 10.75
CA THR A 43 5.34 -15.28 12.00
C THR A 43 5.09 -14.00 12.79
N VAL A 44 4.33 -13.06 12.22
CA VAL A 44 3.99 -11.77 12.83
C VAL A 44 2.61 -11.85 13.46
N LYS A 45 2.46 -11.29 14.67
CA LYS A 45 1.17 -11.31 15.39
C LYS A 45 0.12 -10.45 14.69
N ASN A 46 0.46 -9.20 14.36
CA ASN A 46 -0.43 -8.31 13.61
C ASN A 46 0.26 -7.74 12.38
N VAL A 47 -0.49 -7.69 11.28
CA VAL A 47 -0.11 -7.01 10.03
C VAL A 47 -1.17 -5.99 9.73
N SER A 48 -0.78 -4.72 9.61
CA SER A 48 -1.65 -3.62 9.20
C SER A 48 -1.05 -2.92 8.00
N VAL A 49 -1.89 -2.44 7.09
CA VAL A 49 -1.46 -1.78 5.86
C VAL A 49 -2.06 -0.40 5.80
N TYR A 50 -1.25 0.56 5.38
CA TYR A 50 -1.65 1.95 5.20
C TYR A 50 -1.20 2.46 3.83
N LEU A 51 -2.04 3.27 3.21
CA LEU A 51 -1.66 4.12 2.09
C LEU A 51 -1.25 5.48 2.68
N LYS A 52 0.04 5.80 2.56
CA LYS A 52 0.57 7.09 3.00
C LYS A 52 0.63 8.06 1.83
N ASN A 53 -0.16 9.12 1.89
CA ASN A 53 -0.11 10.20 0.92
C ASN A 53 1.30 10.83 0.92
N ILE A 54 1.93 10.91 -0.26
CA ILE A 54 3.32 11.34 -0.35
C ILE A 54 3.46 12.83 -0.03
N LYS A 55 2.47 13.64 -0.43
CA LYS A 55 2.49 15.09 -0.27
C LYS A 55 1.96 15.50 1.10
N THR A 56 0.76 15.05 1.49
CA THR A 56 0.10 15.48 2.73
C THR A 56 0.56 14.69 3.96
N ARG A 57 1.22 13.54 3.77
CA ARG A 57 1.62 12.59 4.81
C ARG A 57 0.47 11.89 5.54
N GLU A 58 -0.77 12.13 5.14
CA GLU A 58 -1.96 11.45 5.64
C GLU A 58 -1.84 9.93 5.47
N LEU A 59 -2.39 9.18 6.42
CA LEU A 59 -2.43 7.72 6.42
C LEU A 59 -3.87 7.24 6.28
N LEU A 60 -4.14 6.49 5.22
CA LEU A 60 -5.40 5.78 5.02
C LEU A 60 -5.19 4.31 5.38
N PHE A 61 -6.00 3.77 6.30
CA PHE A 61 -5.97 2.34 6.57
C PHE A 61 -6.50 1.56 5.38
N ALA A 62 -5.77 0.53 4.95
CA ALA A 62 -6.16 -0.35 3.87
C ALA A 62 -6.43 -1.76 4.41
N PRO A 63 -7.69 -2.24 4.35
CA PRO A 63 -8.01 -3.60 4.75
C PRO A 63 -7.13 -4.59 3.97
N SER A 64 -6.55 -5.55 4.68
CA SER A 64 -5.60 -6.47 4.06
C SER A 64 -5.63 -7.85 4.72
N LYS A 65 -5.19 -8.85 3.95
CA LYS A 65 -5.05 -10.23 4.40
C LYS A 65 -3.64 -10.69 4.12
N ALA A 66 -2.90 -10.99 5.18
CA ALA A 66 -1.61 -11.64 5.09
C ALA A 66 -1.78 -13.16 4.89
N SER A 67 -0.93 -13.73 4.03
CA SER A 67 -0.69 -15.17 3.92
C SER A 67 0.78 -15.45 4.26
N ASN A 68 1.35 -16.58 3.85
CA ASN A 68 2.76 -16.92 4.09
C ASN A 68 3.68 -15.76 3.64
N ASN A 69 3.98 -15.66 2.34
CA ASN A 69 4.87 -14.64 1.79
C ASN A 69 4.12 -13.62 0.94
N SER A 70 2.81 -13.50 1.10
CA SER A 70 2.00 -12.59 0.31
C SER A 70 1.04 -11.78 1.16
N LEU A 71 0.73 -10.59 0.66
CA LEU A 71 -0.17 -9.64 1.27
C LEU A 71 -1.15 -9.18 0.20
N VAL A 72 -2.44 -9.42 0.45
CA VAL A 72 -3.53 -8.96 -0.40
C VAL A 72 -4.14 -7.73 0.25
N ILE A 73 -4.07 -6.59 -0.43
CA ILE A 73 -4.56 -5.29 0.02
C ILE A 73 -5.85 -5.00 -0.75
N ASN A 74 -6.95 -4.78 -0.02
CA ASN A 74 -8.24 -4.39 -0.59
C ASN A 74 -8.28 -2.86 -0.75
N LEU A 75 -8.63 -2.42 -1.95
CA LEU A 75 -8.63 -1.01 -2.35
C LEU A 75 -10.04 -0.44 -2.58
N LYS A 76 -11.10 -1.28 -2.50
CA LYS A 76 -12.46 -0.95 -2.95
C LYS A 76 -12.98 0.40 -2.45
N ASP A 77 -12.82 0.67 -1.16
CA ASP A 77 -13.41 1.84 -0.50
C ASP A 77 -12.44 3.04 -0.43
N LEU A 78 -11.26 2.93 -1.06
CA LEU A 78 -10.21 3.96 -1.03
C LEU A 78 -10.09 4.74 -2.33
N ASN A 79 -10.76 4.29 -3.40
CA ASN A 79 -10.59 4.84 -4.75
C ASN A 79 -10.84 6.36 -4.81
N LYS A 80 -11.93 6.85 -4.22
CA LYS A 80 -12.27 8.29 -4.22
C LYS A 80 -11.31 9.14 -3.39
N LEU A 81 -10.58 8.55 -2.44
CA LEU A 81 -9.62 9.26 -1.59
C LEU A 81 -8.24 9.35 -2.24
N CYS A 82 -8.00 8.56 -3.29
CA CYS A 82 -6.69 8.43 -3.93
C CYS A 82 -6.57 9.18 -5.26
N THR A 83 -7.45 10.14 -5.55
CA THR A 83 -7.52 10.88 -6.83
C THR A 83 -6.45 11.97 -6.97
N ASP A 84 -6.11 12.62 -5.87
CA ASP A 84 -5.38 13.90 -5.94
C ASP A 84 -3.87 13.74 -5.92
N TYR A 85 -3.40 12.66 -5.29
CA TYR A 85 -1.99 12.43 -5.02
C TYR A 85 -1.62 10.96 -5.10
N GLU A 86 -0.33 10.71 -5.21
CA GLU A 86 0.22 9.38 -5.10
C GLU A 86 0.43 8.96 -3.64
N TYR A 87 0.28 7.67 -3.42
CA TYR A 87 0.40 7.02 -2.13
C TYR A 87 1.55 6.01 -2.15
N SER A 88 2.35 6.02 -1.09
CA SER A 88 3.25 4.91 -0.76
C SER A 88 2.53 3.90 0.12
N ILE A 89 2.85 2.63 -0.06
CA ILE A 89 2.35 1.56 0.81
C ILE A 89 3.24 1.47 2.04
N VAL A 90 2.63 1.41 3.22
CA VAL A 90 3.31 1.20 4.50
C VAL A 90 2.72 -0.03 5.16
N ILE A 91 3.57 -0.98 5.49
CA ILE A 91 3.17 -2.22 6.16
C ILE A 91 3.68 -2.13 7.59
N SER A 92 2.77 -2.09 8.53
CA SER A 92 3.06 -2.14 9.95
C SER A 92 3.00 -3.58 10.43
N LEU A 93 4.07 -4.03 11.05
CA LEU A 93 4.18 -5.35 11.66
C LEU A 93 4.36 -5.20 13.15
N GLU A 94 3.54 -5.89 13.91
CA GLU A 94 3.63 -5.88 15.36
C GLU A 94 3.86 -7.30 15.87
N ASN A 95 4.92 -7.44 16.65
CA ASN A 95 5.18 -8.58 17.51
C ASN A 95 4.98 -8.14 18.96
N GLU A 96 5.10 -9.08 19.91
CA GLU A 96 4.80 -8.81 21.34
C GLU A 96 5.58 -7.64 21.94
N LEU A 97 6.79 -7.39 21.44
CA LEU A 97 7.72 -6.41 22.01
C LEU A 97 8.05 -5.25 21.06
N ASN A 98 7.78 -5.39 19.77
CA ASN A 98 8.30 -4.47 18.74
C ASN A 98 7.28 -4.18 17.66
N LYS A 99 7.29 -2.94 17.17
CA LYS A 99 6.58 -2.50 15.97
C LYS A 99 7.58 -2.08 14.91
N ILE A 100 7.46 -2.65 13.71
CA ILE A 100 8.35 -2.37 12.59
C ILE A 100 7.53 -1.91 11.39
N LEU A 101 7.97 -0.83 10.75
CA LEU A 101 7.39 -0.33 9.51
C LEU A 101 8.20 -0.82 8.31
N TYR A 102 7.52 -1.47 7.37
CA TYR A 102 8.09 -1.88 6.11
C TYR A 102 7.55 -1.08 4.94
N PHE A 103 8.47 -0.72 4.05
CA PHE A 103 8.16 -0.11 2.77
C PHE A 103 8.48 -1.12 1.66
N PRO A 104 7.47 -1.63 0.92
CA PRO A 104 7.72 -2.57 -0.14
C PRO A 104 8.46 -1.88 -1.30
N VAL A 105 9.54 -2.50 -1.76
CA VAL A 105 10.34 -2.05 -2.90
C VAL A 105 10.60 -3.20 -3.86
N ASN A 106 10.63 -2.95 -5.17
CA ASN A 106 11.07 -3.91 -6.17
C ASN A 106 12.39 -3.42 -6.77
N LYS A 107 13.48 -4.14 -6.51
CA LYS A 107 14.85 -3.76 -6.94
C LYS A 107 15.24 -4.34 -8.30
N SER A 108 14.31 -4.97 -9.02
CA SER A 108 14.60 -5.48 -10.36
C SER A 108 14.97 -4.33 -11.29
N ILE A 109 16.15 -4.43 -11.92
CA ILE A 109 16.84 -3.34 -12.65
C ILE A 109 16.14 -2.98 -13.98
N ASN A 110 15.13 -3.73 -14.40
CA ASN A 110 14.41 -3.46 -15.64
C ASN A 110 12.96 -3.02 -15.41
N LEU A 111 12.73 -1.77 -15.83
CA LEU A 111 11.48 -1.14 -16.25
C LEU A 111 10.65 -0.43 -15.17
N SER A 112 10.37 0.84 -15.49
CA SER A 112 9.20 1.61 -15.06
C SER A 112 7.93 0.85 -15.43
N GLN A 113 7.58 -0.13 -14.62
CA GLN A 113 6.37 -0.91 -14.81
C GLN A 113 5.17 -0.10 -14.31
N GLU A 114 4.20 0.04 -15.20
CA GLU A 114 2.93 0.70 -14.93
C GLU A 114 1.80 -0.31 -15.11
N LEU A 115 0.90 -0.36 -14.13
CA LEU A 115 -0.25 -1.26 -14.11
C LEU A 115 -1.52 -0.44 -13.93
N PHE A 116 -2.56 -0.82 -14.67
CA PHE A 116 -3.88 -0.22 -14.60
C PHE A 116 -4.92 -1.30 -14.36
N THR A 117 -5.93 -0.99 -13.56
CA THR A 117 -7.11 -1.85 -13.45
C THR A 117 -8.36 -1.04 -13.14
N ASN A 118 -9.52 -1.60 -13.46
CA ASN A 118 -10.79 -0.94 -13.21
C ASN A 118 -11.06 -0.89 -11.72
N SER A 119 -11.61 0.22 -11.26
CA SER A 119 -12.24 0.29 -9.95
C SER A 119 -13.76 0.04 -10.10
N SER A 120 -14.42 -0.14 -8.97
CA SER A 120 -15.86 -0.21 -8.78
C SER A 120 -16.58 1.12 -9.07
N SER A 121 -15.85 2.22 -9.22
CA SER A 121 -16.40 3.47 -9.73
C SER A 121 -16.14 3.54 -11.24
N ASP A 122 -17.21 3.72 -12.03
CA ASP A 122 -17.17 3.65 -13.50
C ASP A 122 -16.18 4.62 -14.16
N ASN A 123 -15.89 5.73 -13.49
CA ASN A 123 -14.99 6.78 -13.98
C ASN A 123 -13.61 6.77 -13.29
N LEU A 124 -13.28 5.77 -12.47
CA LEU A 124 -11.98 5.67 -11.81
C LEU A 124 -11.27 4.37 -12.16
N LYS A 125 -9.96 4.46 -12.37
CA LYS A 125 -9.08 3.30 -12.48
C LYS A 125 -7.97 3.40 -11.44
N TRP A 126 -7.60 2.26 -10.87
CA TRP A 126 -6.37 2.18 -10.10
C TRP A 126 -5.17 2.21 -11.02
N TYR A 127 -4.17 2.98 -10.61
CA TYR A 127 -2.89 3.12 -11.27
C TYR A 127 -1.78 2.81 -10.27
N LEU A 128 -0.93 1.86 -10.61
CA LEU A 128 0.26 1.52 -9.85
C LEU A 128 1.47 1.67 -10.75
N ARG A 129 2.46 2.44 -10.31
CA ARG A 129 3.75 2.55 -11.00
C ARG A 129 4.91 2.22 -10.09
N LEU A 130 5.97 1.70 -10.71
CA LEU A 130 7.27 1.52 -10.09
C LEU A 130 8.18 2.71 -10.44
N THR A 131 8.75 3.37 -9.44
CA THR A 131 9.74 4.44 -9.65
C THR A 131 11.13 3.88 -9.98
N ASN A 132 12.01 4.72 -10.50
CA ASN A 132 13.39 4.36 -10.84
C ASN A 132 14.22 3.83 -9.66
N ASN A 133 13.83 4.14 -8.42
CA ASN A 133 14.44 3.60 -7.20
C ASN A 133 13.66 2.42 -6.61
N GLY A 134 12.79 1.78 -7.40
CA GLY A 134 12.07 0.57 -7.01
C GLY A 134 10.90 0.78 -6.06
N LYS A 135 10.41 2.02 -5.86
CA LYS A 135 9.29 2.28 -4.95
C LYS A 135 7.97 2.17 -5.68
N LEU A 136 7.01 1.51 -5.04
CA LEU A 136 5.64 1.41 -5.53
C LEU A 136 4.87 2.70 -5.22
N ARG A 137 4.17 3.23 -6.23
CA ARG A 137 3.31 4.41 -6.13
C ARG A 137 1.93 4.06 -6.63
N LEU A 138 0.93 4.22 -5.76
CA LEU A 138 -0.47 3.92 -6.04
C LEU A 138 -1.27 5.23 -6.11
N SER A 139 -2.15 5.35 -7.08
CA SER A 139 -3.16 6.41 -7.15
C SER A 139 -4.38 5.90 -7.91
N THR A 140 -5.45 6.70 -7.92
CA THR A 140 -6.53 6.53 -8.89
C THR A 140 -6.48 7.63 -9.93
N ILE A 141 -6.79 7.26 -11.16
CA ILE A 141 -6.95 8.20 -12.27
C ILE A 141 -8.43 8.31 -12.66
N VAL A 142 -8.86 9.52 -12.99
CA VAL A 142 -10.19 9.77 -13.55
C VAL A 142 -10.16 9.46 -15.04
N VAL A 143 -11.08 8.62 -15.48
CA VAL A 143 -11.28 8.28 -16.88
C VAL A 143 -12.54 8.99 -17.35
N PHE A 144 -12.37 9.93 -18.27
CA PHE A 144 -13.50 10.57 -18.93
C PHE A 144 -13.96 9.69 -20.09
N PRO A 145 -15.27 9.44 -20.24
CA PRO A 145 -15.78 8.75 -21.42
C PRO A 145 -15.42 9.58 -22.67
N ASN A 146 -14.86 8.94 -23.68
CA ASN A 146 -14.69 9.58 -24.98
C ASN A 146 -16.06 9.97 -25.51
N LYS A 147 -16.35 11.28 -25.57
CA LYS A 147 -17.49 11.82 -26.31
C LYS A 147 -17.20 11.73 -27.81
N ASN A 148 -17.16 10.51 -28.35
CA ASN A 148 -17.24 10.29 -29.79
C ASN A 148 -18.55 9.57 -30.07
N SER A 149 -19.59 10.39 -30.27
CA SER A 149 -20.84 10.05 -30.96
C SER A 149 -21.02 11.08 -32.07
#